data_AF-A0A9D7CYZ7-F1
#
_entry.id   AF-A0A9D7CYZ7-F1
#
_cell.length_a   1.000
_cell.length_b   1.000
_cell.length_c   1.000
_cell.angle_alpha   90.00
_cell.angle_beta   90.00
_cell.angle_gamma   90.00
#
_symmetry.space_group_name_H-M   'P 1'
#
loop_
_entity.id
_entity.type
_entity.pdbx_description
1 polymer ?
#
loop_
_entity_poly.entity_id
_entity_poly.type
_entity_poly.pdbx_seq_one_letter_code
_entity_poly.pdbx_strand_id
1 'polypeptide(L)'
;MQPVFPSQFKLDVRALPPLDAMRAPGKVNKPSECSPGYDPSSGAAAPPASALCDDAPPSAGGVPSPTPAPPSGGGVRPQSDLRPALPGDPFRIAIGTLVAYEDLNGNGILDLLDDKATTAVDRVVGVNEDLYVVYAEGVAPAGTDFAQLSIPKGFSQLSLPSDVCTRGEVGGEATDVRTDAGAGAPVPMPTRECTSGEPQVHAIDALFTLPLTASPKLTEFMCQGQGGSMGVAVAMGGVNGNGSTYYPPAGSPRLYCKADGSSFSYTPCENSQNLCGDRVVCDTTVVSRPSPVPANWPCVSP
;
A
#
# COMPACT_ATOMS: atom_id res chain seq x y z
N MET A 1 18.79 -10.67 38.03
CA MET A 1 18.86 -9.29 37.49
C MET A 1 18.16 -9.33 36.13
N GLN A 2 17.15 -8.48 35.90
CA GLN A 2 16.56 -8.37 34.56
C GLN A 2 17.55 -7.61 33.67
N PRO A 3 17.79 -8.06 32.42
CA PRO A 3 18.61 -7.32 31.48
C PRO A 3 17.97 -5.94 31.24
N VAL A 4 18.74 -4.88 31.48
CA VAL A 4 18.32 -3.52 31.15
C VAL A 4 18.61 -3.30 29.67
N PHE A 5 17.56 -3.27 28.87
CA PHE A 5 17.70 -2.98 27.45
C PHE A 5 18.05 -1.49 27.27
N PRO A 6 19.05 -1.13 26.46
CA PRO A 6 19.37 0.26 26.21
C PRO A 6 18.19 0.95 25.51
N SER A 7 17.96 2.22 25.83
CA SER A 7 16.89 3.01 25.22
C SER A 7 17.25 3.56 23.83
N GLN A 8 18.54 3.56 23.49
CA GLN A 8 19.05 4.10 22.24
C GLN A 8 20.03 3.13 21.58
N PHE A 9 19.96 3.09 20.26
CA PHE A 9 20.74 2.19 19.41
C PHE A 9 21.46 2.98 18.32
N LYS A 10 22.59 2.45 17.87
CA LYS A 10 23.33 2.89 16.69
C LYS A 10 23.41 1.73 15.71
N LEU A 11 23.13 2.01 14.44
CA LEU A 11 23.16 1.00 13.40
C LEU A 11 24.50 1.03 12.64
N ASP A 12 25.04 -0.15 12.35
CA ASP A 12 26.21 -0.34 11.46
C ASP A 12 25.82 -1.35 10.37
N VAL A 13 25.32 -0.84 9.23
CA VAL A 13 24.98 -1.64 8.06
C VAL A 13 26.08 -1.50 7.02
N ARG A 14 26.64 -2.63 6.58
CA ARG A 14 27.75 -2.66 5.61
C ARG A 14 27.45 -3.47 4.36
N ALA A 15 26.60 -4.48 4.48
CA ALA A 15 26.20 -5.29 3.34
C ALA A 15 25.24 -4.48 2.45
N LEU A 16 25.52 -4.42 1.16
CA LEU A 16 24.62 -3.80 0.19
C LEU A 16 23.31 -4.60 0.10
N PRO A 17 22.16 -3.95 -0.08
CA PRO A 17 20.93 -4.66 -0.35
C PRO A 17 21.05 -5.50 -1.63
N PRO A 18 20.43 -6.69 -1.69
CA PRO A 18 20.40 -7.47 -2.91
C PRO A 18 19.54 -6.77 -3.97
N LEU A 19 19.83 -7.02 -5.25
CA LEU A 19 19.20 -6.30 -6.37
C LEU A 19 17.67 -6.49 -6.41
N ASP A 20 17.16 -7.64 -5.98
CA ASP A 20 15.74 -7.96 -5.91
C ASP A 20 15.00 -7.20 -4.77
N ALA A 21 15.71 -6.71 -3.77
CA ALA A 21 15.19 -5.78 -2.76
C ALA A 21 15.18 -4.33 -3.24
N MET A 22 15.94 -4.00 -4.29
CA MET A 22 16.02 -2.66 -4.85
C MET A 22 14.79 -2.36 -5.73
N ARG A 23 14.36 -1.11 -5.69
CA ARG A 23 13.28 -0.54 -6.49
C ARG A 23 13.78 0.64 -7.28
N ALA A 24 13.15 0.90 -8.42
CA ALA A 24 13.39 2.07 -9.23
C ALA A 24 12.05 2.76 -9.51
N PRO A 25 12.03 4.09 -9.72
CA PRO A 25 10.85 4.78 -10.20
C PRO A 25 10.32 4.10 -11.47
N GLY A 26 9.02 3.85 -11.50
CA GLY A 26 8.29 3.50 -12.71
C GLY A 26 8.54 4.58 -13.75
N LYS A 27 8.45 4.23 -15.03
CA LYS A 27 8.40 5.26 -16.05
C LYS A 27 7.16 6.07 -15.74
N VAL A 28 7.33 7.32 -15.28
CA VAL A 28 6.24 8.28 -15.27
C VAL A 28 5.79 8.31 -16.72
N ASN A 29 4.63 7.73 -17.00
CA ASN A 29 4.00 7.93 -18.28
C ASN A 29 3.83 9.44 -18.35
N LYS A 30 4.68 10.09 -19.16
CA LYS A 30 4.59 11.52 -19.41
C LYS A 30 3.10 11.75 -19.69
N PRO A 31 2.37 12.55 -18.88
CA PRO A 31 0.97 12.80 -19.17
C PRO A 31 0.95 13.19 -20.64
N SER A 32 0.21 12.43 -21.44
CA SER A 32 0.20 12.56 -22.89
C SER A 32 0.16 14.05 -23.20
N GLU A 33 1.27 14.62 -23.66
CA GLU A 33 1.34 16.05 -23.94
C GLU A 33 0.31 16.25 -25.04
N CYS A 34 -0.86 16.78 -24.68
CA CYS A 34 -1.77 17.37 -25.64
C CYS A 34 -0.91 18.38 -26.38
N SER A 35 -0.55 18.08 -27.62
CA SER A 35 0.34 18.93 -28.40
C SER A 35 -0.23 20.35 -28.40
N PRO A 36 0.49 21.36 -27.90
CA PRO A 36 0.02 22.73 -27.99
C PRO A 36 0.21 23.17 -29.43
N GLY A 37 -0.85 23.06 -30.22
CA GLY A 37 -0.75 23.21 -31.66
C GLY A 37 -2.06 23.52 -32.35
N TYR A 38 -2.94 24.31 -31.74
CA TYR A 38 -3.93 25.04 -32.52
C TYR A 38 -3.96 26.51 -32.08
N ASP A 39 -3.29 27.34 -32.86
CA ASP A 39 -3.41 28.79 -32.81
C ASP A 39 -4.53 29.21 -33.77
N PRO A 40 -5.72 29.60 -33.27
CA PRO A 40 -6.85 30.01 -34.11
C PRO A 40 -6.60 31.29 -34.91
N SER A 41 -5.49 32.01 -34.70
CA SER A 41 -5.17 33.24 -35.41
C SER A 41 -4.47 33.05 -36.78
N SER A 42 -4.07 31.82 -37.12
CA SER A 42 -3.27 31.55 -38.32
C SER A 42 -4.07 31.38 -39.63
N GLY A 43 -5.41 31.43 -39.61
CA GLY A 43 -6.24 31.39 -40.82
C GLY A 43 -6.17 30.10 -41.64
N ALA A 44 -5.49 29.06 -41.14
CA ALA A 44 -5.43 27.75 -41.77
C ALA A 44 -6.71 26.94 -41.47
N ALA A 45 -7.19 26.18 -42.47
CA ALA A 45 -8.39 25.36 -42.36
C ALA A 45 -8.25 24.32 -41.24
N ALA A 46 -9.31 24.15 -40.45
CA ALA A 46 -9.38 23.24 -39.32
C ALA A 46 -9.05 21.78 -39.74
N PRO A 47 -8.25 21.04 -38.94
CA PRO A 47 -8.03 19.62 -39.19
C PRO A 47 -9.33 18.80 -38.96
N PRO A 48 -9.45 17.61 -39.58
CA PRO A 48 -10.60 16.73 -39.38
C PRO A 48 -10.76 16.31 -37.92
N ALA A 49 -12.00 16.24 -37.45
CA ALA A 49 -12.45 16.13 -36.06
C ALA A 49 -12.13 14.81 -35.31
N SER A 50 -11.02 14.14 -35.62
CA SER A 50 -10.66 12.84 -35.01
C SER A 50 -9.42 12.90 -34.11
N ALA A 51 -8.95 14.10 -33.78
CA ALA A 51 -7.86 14.32 -32.82
C ALA A 51 -8.30 15.34 -31.76
N LEU A 52 -9.30 14.98 -30.96
CA LEU A 52 -9.69 15.75 -29.77
C LEU A 52 -9.92 14.78 -28.62
N CYS A 53 -9.38 15.14 -27.47
CA CYS A 53 -9.42 14.38 -26.23
C CYS A 53 -10.87 14.03 -25.86
N ASP A 54 -11.18 12.74 -25.81
CA ASP A 54 -12.39 12.22 -25.18
C ASP A 54 -12.26 12.43 -23.66
N ASP A 55 -12.83 13.54 -23.15
CA ASP A 55 -13.39 13.70 -21.78
C ASP A 55 -13.49 15.19 -21.37
N ALA A 56 -14.14 16.03 -22.19
CA ALA A 56 -14.58 17.36 -21.77
C ALA A 56 -16.12 17.41 -21.75
N PRO A 57 -16.78 17.51 -20.58
CA PRO A 57 -18.23 17.70 -20.53
C PRO A 57 -18.61 19.11 -21.02
N PRO A 58 -19.82 19.31 -21.58
CA PRO A 58 -20.23 20.59 -22.12
C PRO A 58 -20.45 21.64 -21.02
N SER A 59 -19.68 22.73 -21.07
CA SER A 59 -19.86 23.92 -20.23
C SER A 59 -21.11 24.70 -20.61
N ALA A 60 -21.99 24.92 -19.63
CA ALA A 60 -23.06 25.91 -19.67
C ALA A 60 -23.02 26.77 -18.40
N GLY A 61 -23.05 28.09 -18.57
CA GLY A 61 -23.51 29.05 -17.56
C GLY A 61 -22.48 29.54 -16.54
N GLY A 62 -22.17 30.83 -16.58
CA GLY A 62 -21.24 31.50 -15.67
C GLY A 62 -21.74 31.60 -14.22
N VAL A 63 -20.82 31.39 -13.29
CA VAL A 63 -20.91 31.66 -11.84
C VAL A 63 -19.49 32.05 -11.37
N PRO A 64 -19.30 33.00 -10.42
CA PRO A 64 -18.00 33.58 -10.12
C PRO A 64 -16.96 32.58 -9.57
N SER A 65 -15.70 32.93 -9.83
CA SER A 65 -14.45 32.28 -9.41
C SER A 65 -14.53 31.51 -8.08
N PRO A 66 -14.18 30.21 -8.05
CA PRO A 66 -13.93 29.54 -6.79
C PRO A 66 -12.61 30.05 -6.19
N THR A 67 -12.67 30.38 -4.91
CA THR A 67 -11.52 30.55 -4.02
C THR A 67 -10.54 29.37 -4.20
N PRO A 68 -9.21 29.61 -4.25
CA PRO A 68 -8.24 28.52 -4.33
C PRO A 68 -8.44 27.57 -3.15
N ALA A 69 -8.71 26.30 -3.43
CA ALA A 69 -8.67 25.27 -2.40
C ALA A 69 -7.26 25.26 -1.78
N PRO A 70 -7.13 25.14 -0.44
CA PRO A 70 -5.82 24.90 0.16
C PRO A 70 -5.21 23.63 -0.46
N PRO A 71 -3.89 23.59 -0.71
CA PRO A 71 -3.25 22.40 -1.25
C PRO A 71 -3.57 21.24 -0.31
N SER A 72 -4.29 20.25 -0.83
CA SER A 72 -4.49 19.00 -0.11
C SER A 72 -3.12 18.45 0.21
N GLY A 73 -2.79 18.35 1.51
CA GLY A 73 -1.55 17.74 1.99
C GLY A 73 -1.50 16.31 1.49
N GLY A 74 -0.79 16.09 0.38
CA GLY A 74 -0.49 14.77 -0.12
C GLY A 74 0.41 14.09 0.89
N GLY A 75 -0.17 13.19 1.69
CA GLY A 75 0.62 12.27 2.49
C GLY A 75 1.56 11.53 1.55
N VAL A 76 2.86 11.74 1.71
CA VAL A 76 3.91 11.07 0.95
C VAL A 76 3.82 9.59 1.28
N ARG A 77 3.18 8.81 0.40
CA ARG A 77 3.26 7.36 0.42
C ARG A 77 4.22 6.94 -0.70
N PRO A 78 5.51 6.73 -0.40
CA PRO A 78 6.59 6.65 -1.39
C PRO A 78 6.56 5.42 -2.31
N GLN A 79 5.44 4.70 -2.45
CA GLN A 79 5.44 3.32 -2.97
C GLN A 79 4.55 3.03 -4.17
N SER A 80 3.56 3.86 -4.54
CA SER A 80 2.63 3.49 -5.62
C SER A 80 3.29 3.36 -6.99
N ASP A 81 4.42 4.04 -7.23
CA ASP A 81 5.06 4.08 -8.55
C ASP A 81 6.42 3.36 -8.60
N LEU A 82 6.80 2.59 -7.58
CA LEU A 82 8.06 1.87 -7.58
C LEU A 82 7.94 0.51 -8.31
N ARG A 83 8.88 0.23 -9.21
CA ARG A 83 9.03 -1.09 -9.86
C ARG A 83 10.30 -1.79 -9.36
N PRO A 84 10.44 -3.13 -9.55
CA PRO A 84 11.71 -3.80 -9.37
C PRO A 84 12.83 -3.10 -10.15
N ALA A 85 13.98 -2.91 -9.49
CA ALA A 85 15.15 -2.33 -10.13
C ALA A 85 15.75 -3.30 -11.14
N LEU A 86 16.21 -2.77 -12.26
CA LEU A 86 16.93 -3.49 -13.30
C LEU A 86 18.40 -3.07 -13.32
N PRO A 87 19.32 -3.93 -13.80
CA PRO A 87 20.69 -3.51 -14.07
C PRO A 87 20.70 -2.30 -15.02
N GLY A 88 21.42 -1.23 -14.62
CA GLY A 88 21.54 0.00 -15.41
C GLY A 88 20.55 1.11 -15.07
N ASP A 89 19.62 0.88 -14.13
CA ASP A 89 18.74 1.96 -13.66
C ASP A 89 19.56 3.12 -13.05
N PRO A 90 19.26 4.38 -13.43
CA PRO A 90 20.06 5.54 -13.01
C PRO A 90 19.81 5.93 -11.54
N PHE A 91 18.73 5.42 -10.95
CA PHE A 91 18.40 5.55 -9.54
C PHE A 91 17.77 4.26 -9.04
N ARG A 92 18.23 3.79 -7.89
CA ARG A 92 17.69 2.63 -7.21
C ARG A 92 17.60 2.90 -5.72
N ILE A 93 16.58 2.37 -5.08
CA ILE A 93 16.34 2.54 -3.65
C ILE A 93 15.87 1.22 -3.04
N ALA A 94 16.42 0.88 -1.87
CA ALA A 94 15.83 -0.12 -0.99
C ALA A 94 15.34 0.57 0.27
N ILE A 95 14.19 0.13 0.77
CA ILE A 95 13.58 0.62 1.99
C ILE A 95 13.29 -0.62 2.85
N GLY A 96 13.72 -0.59 4.10
CA GLY A 96 13.44 -1.64 5.07
C GLY A 96 13.12 -1.06 6.44
N THR A 97 12.65 -1.91 7.34
CA THR A 97 12.30 -1.57 8.73
C THR A 97 13.30 -2.22 9.69
N LEU A 98 13.54 -1.59 10.83
CA LEU A 98 14.36 -2.16 11.90
C LEU A 98 13.49 -2.93 12.88
N VAL A 99 13.91 -4.16 13.16
CA VAL A 99 13.21 -5.08 14.05
C VAL A 99 14.21 -5.65 15.05
N ALA A 100 13.88 -5.58 16.34
CA ALA A 100 14.52 -6.40 17.37
C ALA A 100 13.66 -7.62 17.64
N TYR A 101 14.29 -8.78 17.70
CA TYR A 101 13.63 -10.05 17.98
C TYR A 101 14.40 -10.87 19.01
N GLU A 102 13.68 -11.73 19.69
CA GLU A 102 14.19 -12.81 20.53
C GLU A 102 14.30 -14.05 19.64
N ASP A 103 15.53 -14.47 19.39
CA ASP A 103 15.88 -15.71 18.70
C ASP A 103 15.64 -16.89 19.66
N LEU A 104 14.52 -17.61 19.50
CA LEU A 104 14.15 -18.68 20.45
C LEU A 104 14.76 -20.02 20.05
N ASN A 105 15.20 -20.18 18.81
CA ASN A 105 15.77 -21.43 18.32
C ASN A 105 17.31 -21.42 18.25
N GLY A 106 17.94 -20.25 18.40
CA GLY A 106 19.38 -20.04 18.48
C GLY A 106 20.12 -20.05 17.14
N ASN A 107 19.45 -19.80 16.02
CA ASN A 107 20.06 -19.81 14.68
C ASN A 107 20.64 -18.45 14.25
N GLY A 108 20.38 -17.37 14.99
CA GLY A 108 20.83 -16.01 14.70
C GLY A 108 20.14 -15.33 13.51
N ILE A 109 19.01 -15.83 13.05
CA ILE A 109 18.22 -15.32 11.93
C ILE A 109 16.78 -15.15 12.39
N LEU A 110 16.12 -14.05 12.00
CA LEU A 110 14.68 -13.90 12.26
C LEU A 110 13.90 -14.86 11.37
N ASP A 111 13.31 -15.88 11.98
CA ASP A 111 12.44 -16.83 11.30
C ASP A 111 11.02 -16.28 11.19
N LEU A 112 10.54 -16.24 9.95
CA LEU A 112 9.15 -15.93 9.67
C LEU A 112 8.28 -17.17 9.94
N LEU A 113 7.10 -16.93 10.51
CA LEU A 113 6.07 -17.92 10.77
C LEU A 113 5.32 -18.27 9.48
N ASP A 114 5.21 -19.55 9.14
CA ASP A 114 4.25 -20.00 8.14
C ASP A 114 2.82 -19.56 8.53
N ASP A 115 1.96 -19.27 7.55
CA ASP A 115 0.54 -18.97 7.77
C ASP A 115 -0.18 -20.06 8.60
N LYS A 116 0.36 -21.27 8.70
CA LYS A 116 -0.18 -22.38 9.50
C LYS A 116 0.58 -22.62 10.82
N ALA A 117 1.55 -21.76 11.16
CA ALA A 117 2.31 -21.90 12.38
C ALA A 117 1.42 -21.74 13.62
N THR A 118 1.47 -22.75 14.50
CA THR A 118 0.77 -22.74 15.80
C THR A 118 1.68 -22.33 16.95
N THR A 119 2.99 -22.24 16.70
CA THR A 119 4.01 -21.82 17.67
C THR A 119 4.94 -20.81 17.02
N ALA A 120 5.33 -19.78 17.77
CA ALA A 120 6.30 -18.80 17.30
C ALA A 120 7.72 -19.40 17.33
N VAL A 121 8.44 -19.32 16.22
CA VAL A 121 9.84 -19.77 16.11
C VAL A 121 10.78 -18.73 16.71
N ASP A 122 10.49 -17.45 16.48
CA ASP A 122 11.11 -16.29 17.10
C ASP A 122 10.04 -15.33 17.62
N ARG A 123 10.44 -14.29 18.34
CA ARG A 123 9.51 -13.25 18.80
C ARG A 123 10.03 -11.85 18.54
N VAL A 124 9.34 -11.05 17.74
CA VAL A 124 9.61 -9.61 17.66
C VAL A 124 9.35 -8.95 19.03
N VAL A 125 10.34 -8.24 19.55
CA VAL A 125 10.29 -7.55 20.84
C VAL A 125 10.29 -6.03 20.71
N GLY A 126 10.58 -5.50 19.51
CA GLY A 126 10.52 -4.07 19.25
C GLY A 126 10.61 -3.72 17.78
N VAL A 127 9.89 -2.69 17.39
CA VAL A 127 9.92 -2.05 16.07
C VAL A 127 9.81 -0.55 16.28
N ASN A 128 10.38 0.25 15.38
CA ASN A 128 10.04 1.66 15.31
C ASN A 128 9.28 1.89 14.00
N GLU A 129 7.96 2.04 14.08
CA GLU A 129 7.06 2.18 12.92
C GLU A 129 7.30 3.48 12.14
N ASP A 130 7.88 4.48 12.80
CA ASP A 130 8.20 5.78 12.24
C ASP A 130 9.62 5.83 11.64
N LEU A 131 10.41 4.75 11.73
CA LEU A 131 11.81 4.74 11.32
C LEU A 131 12.08 3.67 10.28
N TYR A 132 12.58 4.10 9.12
CA TYR A 132 12.98 3.26 8.01
C TYR A 132 14.50 3.34 7.80
N VAL A 133 15.08 2.24 7.34
CA VAL A 133 16.43 2.20 6.79
C VAL A 133 16.32 2.27 5.29
N VAL A 134 16.98 3.27 4.72
CA VAL A 134 16.97 3.52 3.28
C VAL A 134 18.38 3.33 2.74
N TYR A 135 18.49 2.67 1.60
CA TYR A 135 19.71 2.61 0.82
C TYR A 135 19.44 3.17 -0.58
N ALA A 136 20.15 4.23 -0.97
CA ALA A 136 19.99 4.86 -2.27
C ALA A 136 21.25 4.76 -3.13
N GLU A 137 21.06 4.52 -4.42
CA GLU A 137 22.10 4.57 -5.44
C GLU A 137 21.67 5.44 -6.61
N GLY A 138 22.64 6.14 -7.21
CA GLY A 138 22.40 6.98 -8.36
C GLY A 138 21.84 8.34 -7.98
N VAL A 139 21.10 8.98 -8.90
CA VAL A 139 20.54 10.32 -8.72
C VAL A 139 19.03 10.26 -8.85
N ALA A 140 18.31 10.62 -7.78
CA ALA A 140 16.85 10.63 -7.78
C ALA A 140 16.32 11.49 -8.94
N PRO A 141 15.35 11.00 -9.75
CA PRO A 141 14.78 11.80 -10.82
C PRO A 141 14.13 13.07 -10.27
N ALA A 142 14.34 14.20 -10.95
CA ALA A 142 13.73 15.47 -10.57
C ALA A 142 12.21 15.36 -10.51
N GLY A 143 11.59 16.04 -9.55
CA GLY A 143 10.14 16.03 -9.36
C GLY A 143 9.58 14.79 -8.66
N THR A 144 10.44 13.86 -8.21
CA THR A 144 10.02 12.73 -7.35
C THR A 144 10.15 13.09 -5.87
N ASP A 145 9.37 12.42 -5.02
CA ASP A 145 9.47 12.57 -3.55
C ASP A 145 10.89 12.26 -3.05
N PHE A 146 11.57 11.28 -3.64
CA PHE A 146 12.96 10.94 -3.30
C PHE A 146 13.94 12.09 -3.56
N ALA A 147 13.70 12.89 -4.61
CA ALA A 147 14.51 14.07 -4.89
C ALA A 147 14.24 15.19 -3.89
N GLN A 148 13.00 15.34 -3.41
CA GLN A 148 12.64 16.32 -2.37
C GLN A 148 13.26 15.96 -1.02
N LEU A 149 13.24 14.68 -0.66
CA LEU A 149 13.84 14.17 0.58
C LEU A 149 15.37 14.28 0.62
N SER A 150 16.03 14.55 -0.52
CA SER A 150 17.49 14.71 -0.60
C SER A 150 18.26 13.53 0.01
N ILE A 151 17.77 12.30 -0.20
CA ILE A 151 18.38 11.08 0.37
C ILE A 151 19.80 10.92 -0.20
N PRO A 152 20.84 10.91 0.64
CA PRO A 152 22.21 10.78 0.17
C PRO A 152 22.45 9.36 -0.37
N LYS A 153 23.44 9.23 -1.27
CA LYS A 153 23.88 7.92 -1.74
C LYS A 153 24.41 7.09 -0.57
N GLY A 154 24.01 5.83 -0.50
CA GLY A 154 24.37 4.91 0.58
C GLY A 154 23.22 4.73 1.59
N PHE A 155 23.57 4.32 2.80
CA PHE A 155 22.59 4.09 3.86
C PHE A 155 22.20 5.38 4.58
N SER A 156 20.93 5.51 4.94
CA SER A 156 20.37 6.58 5.76
C SER A 156 19.22 6.07 6.60
N GLN A 157 18.92 6.78 7.68
CA GLN A 157 17.68 6.61 8.43
C GLN A 157 16.66 7.61 7.90
N LEU A 158 15.42 7.17 7.67
CA LEU A 158 14.30 8.01 7.28
C LEU A 158 13.23 7.94 8.36
N SER A 159 12.99 9.06 9.04
CA SER A 159 11.91 9.19 10.01
C SER A 159 10.67 9.75 9.33
N LEU A 160 9.57 9.00 9.36
CA LEU A 160 8.25 9.43 8.93
C LEU A 160 7.43 9.72 10.18
N PRO A 161 7.23 10.98 10.55
CA PRO A 161 6.43 11.31 11.73
C PRO A 161 5.00 10.80 11.55
N SER A 162 4.52 10.02 12.52
CA SER A 162 3.12 9.62 12.60
C SER A 162 2.21 10.86 12.55
N ASP A 163 1.18 10.82 11.70
CA ASP A 163 0.17 11.88 11.63
C ASP A 163 -0.53 12.01 12.99
N VAL A 164 -0.26 13.12 13.69
CA VAL A 164 -0.98 13.42 14.93
C VAL A 164 -2.27 14.12 14.54
N CYS A 165 -3.32 13.32 14.40
CA CYS A 165 -4.66 13.82 14.17
C CYS A 165 -5.34 14.12 15.50
N THR A 166 -5.23 15.36 15.97
CA THR A 166 -6.01 15.83 17.13
C THR A 166 -7.47 15.90 16.73
N ARG A 167 -8.34 15.27 17.53
CA ARG A 167 -9.76 15.55 17.44
C ARG A 167 -9.91 16.95 18.00
N GLY A 168 -10.31 17.92 17.17
CA GLY A 168 -10.63 19.25 17.67
C GLY A 168 -11.60 19.09 18.83
N GLU A 169 -11.17 19.48 20.03
CA GLU A 169 -12.06 19.56 21.18
C GLU A 169 -13.12 20.59 20.82
N VAL A 170 -14.27 20.11 20.34
CA VAL A 170 -15.46 20.94 20.29
C VAL A 170 -15.80 21.16 21.75
N GLY A 171 -15.40 22.31 22.30
CA GLY A 171 -15.63 22.73 23.69
C GLY A 171 -17.10 22.96 24.02
N GLY A 172 -17.98 22.08 23.56
CA GLY A 172 -19.39 22.01 23.90
C GLY A 172 -19.66 20.59 24.36
N GLU A 173 -19.85 20.44 25.67
CA GLU A 173 -20.54 19.31 26.29
C GLU A 173 -21.74 18.94 25.40
N ALA A 174 -21.66 17.79 24.73
CA ALA A 174 -22.72 17.29 23.87
C ALA A 174 -23.92 16.94 24.76
N THR A 175 -24.69 17.96 25.09
CA THR A 175 -26.03 17.80 25.61
C THR A 175 -26.81 17.08 24.52
N ASP A 176 -27.32 15.91 24.88
CA ASP A 176 -28.10 15.00 24.05
C ASP A 176 -29.43 15.69 23.68
N VAL A 177 -29.38 16.62 22.73
CA VAL A 177 -30.57 17.30 22.19
C VAL A 177 -31.19 16.35 21.16
N ARG A 178 -32.00 15.43 21.69
CA ARG A 178 -33.03 14.73 20.95
C ARG A 178 -34.07 15.77 20.51
N THR A 179 -33.92 16.33 19.31
CA THR A 179 -34.99 17.13 18.69
C THR A 179 -35.70 16.33 17.62
N ASP A 180 -37.01 16.26 17.80
CA ASP A 180 -37.98 15.63 16.94
C ASP A 180 -37.97 16.18 15.50
N ALA A 181 -38.29 15.28 14.59
CA ALA A 181 -38.70 15.45 13.19
C ALA A 181 -38.92 16.89 12.68
N GLY A 182 -37.87 17.50 12.16
CA GLY A 182 -37.95 18.68 11.30
C GLY A 182 -36.69 18.80 10.46
N ALA A 183 -36.83 18.97 9.15
CA ALA A 183 -35.74 19.02 8.17
C ALA A 183 -34.64 20.05 8.56
N GLY A 184 -33.63 19.59 9.31
CA GLY A 184 -32.50 20.38 9.76
C GLY A 184 -31.35 20.28 8.76
N ALA A 185 -30.74 21.43 8.45
CA ALA A 185 -29.55 21.53 7.60
C ALA A 185 -28.45 20.54 8.05
N PRO A 186 -27.65 19.99 7.11
CA PRO A 186 -26.57 19.09 7.44
C PRO A 186 -25.61 19.75 8.44
N VAL A 187 -25.50 19.16 9.63
CA VAL A 187 -24.52 19.59 10.64
C VAL A 187 -23.13 19.32 10.04
N PRO A 188 -22.25 20.33 9.92
CA PRO A 188 -20.91 20.13 9.40
C PRO A 188 -20.18 19.14 10.31
N MET A 189 -19.72 18.02 9.75
CA MET A 189 -18.88 17.09 10.48
C MET A 189 -17.61 17.82 10.91
N PRO A 190 -17.16 17.68 12.18
CA PRO A 190 -15.94 18.32 12.63
C PRO A 190 -14.77 17.85 11.77
N THR A 191 -14.12 18.79 11.11
CA THR A 191 -12.89 18.54 10.35
C THR A 191 -11.80 18.13 11.32
N ARG A 192 -11.27 16.91 11.15
CA ARG A 192 -10.11 16.44 11.90
C ARG A 192 -8.87 17.07 11.28
N GLU A 193 -8.24 17.99 12.00
CA GLU A 193 -6.95 18.54 11.59
C GLU A 193 -5.87 17.52 11.95
N CYS A 194 -5.18 17.02 10.92
CA CYS A 194 -4.00 16.18 11.09
C CYS A 194 -2.78 17.04 10.78
N THR A 195 -1.90 17.21 11.75
CA THR A 195 -0.59 17.80 11.50
C THR A 195 0.35 16.65 11.16
N SER A 196 0.70 16.54 9.89
CA SER A 196 1.78 15.66 9.44
C SER A 196 3.10 16.38 9.69
N GLY A 197 4.04 15.73 10.38
CA GLY A 197 5.40 16.26 10.44
C GLY A 197 6.11 16.09 9.09
N GLU A 198 7.15 16.86 8.84
CA GLU A 198 7.98 16.64 7.64
C GLU A 198 8.89 15.42 7.84
N PRO A 199 8.98 14.52 6.85
CA PRO A 199 9.96 13.44 6.86
C PRO A 199 11.39 13.94 7.10
N GLN A 200 12.16 13.24 7.91
CA GLN A 200 13.54 13.61 8.25
C GLN A 200 14.51 12.53 7.79
N VAL A 201 15.57 12.92 7.09
CA VAL A 201 16.66 12.03 6.73
C VAL A 201 17.82 12.24 7.70
N HIS A 202 18.26 11.17 8.35
CA HIS A 202 19.38 11.16 9.28
C HIS A 202 20.52 10.26 8.77
N ALA A 203 21.73 10.52 9.25
CA ALA A 203 22.86 9.63 9.01
C ALA A 203 22.55 8.23 9.53
N ILE A 204 23.06 7.18 8.87
CA ILE A 204 22.80 5.79 9.26
C ILE A 204 23.22 5.49 10.70
N ASP A 205 24.19 6.23 11.22
CA ASP A 205 24.79 6.04 12.52
C ASP A 205 24.22 6.97 13.60
N ALA A 206 23.16 7.72 13.27
CA ALA A 206 22.38 8.51 14.22
C ALA A 206 21.75 7.59 15.26
N LEU A 207 21.66 8.09 16.50
CA LEU A 207 21.00 7.37 17.58
C LEU A 207 19.50 7.36 17.35
N PHE A 208 18.88 6.21 17.52
CA PHE A 208 17.43 6.06 17.43
C PHE A 208 16.87 5.30 18.64
N THR A 209 15.60 5.54 18.93
CA THR A 209 14.85 4.79 19.94
C THR A 209 14.16 3.62 19.28
N LEU A 210 14.28 2.43 19.85
CA LEU A 210 13.49 1.27 19.45
C LEU A 210 12.50 0.96 20.58
N PRO A 211 11.22 1.33 20.45
CA PRO A 211 10.26 1.04 21.49
C PRO A 211 10.08 -0.47 21.57
N LEU A 212 10.50 -1.03 22.70
CA LEU A 212 10.19 -2.41 23.01
C LEU A 212 8.72 -2.51 23.33
N THR A 213 8.02 -3.36 22.61
CA THR A 213 6.60 -3.58 22.83
C THR A 213 6.30 -5.05 22.62
N ALA A 214 5.48 -5.61 23.52
CA ALA A 214 4.90 -6.94 23.36
C ALA A 214 3.59 -6.87 22.55
N SER A 215 3.44 -5.83 21.70
CA SER A 215 2.22 -5.61 20.93
C SER A 215 1.93 -6.83 20.05
N PRO A 216 0.73 -7.44 20.13
CA PRO A 216 0.34 -8.55 19.28
C PRO A 216 0.41 -8.24 17.79
N LYS A 217 0.28 -6.94 17.41
CA LYS A 217 0.47 -6.48 16.04
C LYS A 217 1.87 -6.78 15.50
N LEU A 218 2.85 -6.94 16.38
CA LEU A 218 4.21 -7.28 15.97
C LEU A 218 4.35 -8.71 15.45
N THR A 219 3.50 -9.62 15.95
CA THR A 219 3.43 -10.99 15.47
C THR A 219 2.95 -11.03 14.02
N GLU A 220 2.11 -10.08 13.58
CA GLU A 220 1.66 -9.99 12.18
C GLU A 220 2.83 -9.74 11.22
N PHE A 221 3.88 -9.02 11.66
CA PHE A 221 5.09 -8.80 10.83
C PHE A 221 5.93 -10.06 10.67
N MET A 222 5.73 -11.09 11.49
CA MET A 222 6.47 -12.36 11.36
C MET A 222 5.82 -13.32 10.36
N CYS A 223 4.68 -13.01 9.76
CA CYS A 223 3.92 -13.98 8.96
C CYS A 223 4.40 -14.09 7.51
N GLN A 224 4.89 -15.26 7.14
CA GLN A 224 5.37 -15.68 5.83
C GLN A 224 4.17 -16.01 4.92
N GLY A 225 3.93 -15.23 3.87
CA GLY A 225 2.84 -15.51 2.93
C GLY A 225 1.86 -14.35 2.71
N GLN A 226 1.92 -13.30 3.54
CA GLN A 226 1.62 -11.98 2.97
C GLN A 226 2.61 -11.79 1.83
N GLY A 227 2.20 -11.38 0.63
CA GLY A 227 3.08 -10.98 -0.48
C GLY A 227 4.00 -9.79 -0.15
N GLY A 228 4.34 -9.58 1.11
CA GLY A 228 5.24 -8.62 1.67
C GLY A 228 6.68 -8.96 1.32
N SER A 229 7.13 -8.37 0.23
CA SER A 229 8.29 -7.49 0.39
C SER A 229 8.04 -6.65 1.66
N MET A 230 8.98 -6.49 2.59
CA MET A 230 8.84 -5.57 3.73
C MET A 230 8.76 -4.08 3.33
N GLY A 231 8.30 -3.79 2.11
CA GLY A 231 7.68 -2.54 1.73
C GLY A 231 6.30 -2.88 1.18
N VAL A 232 5.25 -2.24 1.72
CA VAL A 232 3.85 -2.33 1.31
C VAL A 232 3.71 -2.78 -0.14
N ALA A 233 3.29 -4.03 -0.34
CA ALA A 233 3.15 -4.62 -1.67
C ALA A 233 1.68 -4.88 -1.99
N VAL A 234 1.27 -4.28 -3.09
CA VAL A 234 0.06 -4.53 -3.85
C VAL A 234 -0.04 -6.02 -4.19
N ALA A 235 -1.16 -6.64 -3.85
CA ALA A 235 -1.49 -7.99 -4.27
C ALA A 235 -1.72 -8.03 -5.78
N MET A 236 -0.79 -8.60 -6.53
CA MET A 236 -1.02 -9.07 -7.91
C MET A 236 -1.04 -10.59 -7.87
N GLY A 237 -2.19 -11.13 -7.47
CA GLY A 237 -2.45 -12.57 -7.45
C GLY A 237 -2.70 -13.09 -8.86
N GLY A 238 -1.73 -13.85 -9.39
CA GLY A 238 -1.90 -14.70 -10.55
C GLY A 238 -1.48 -16.12 -10.19
N VAL A 239 -2.42 -16.92 -9.68
CA VAL A 239 -2.17 -18.33 -9.36
C VAL A 239 -2.35 -19.16 -10.63
N ASN A 240 -1.24 -19.66 -11.19
CA ASN A 240 -1.26 -20.76 -12.15
C ASN A 240 -1.15 -22.08 -11.37
N GLY A 241 -2.29 -22.67 -11.02
CA GLY A 241 -2.39 -23.96 -10.34
C GLY A 241 -2.60 -25.12 -11.30
N ASN A 242 -1.67 -26.07 -11.28
CA ASN A 242 -1.65 -27.33 -12.02
C ASN A 242 -2.40 -28.42 -11.21
N GLY A 243 -3.31 -29.19 -11.84
CA GLY A 243 -3.41 -30.64 -11.56
C GLY A 243 -4.66 -31.27 -10.89
N SER A 244 -5.67 -30.52 -10.41
CA SER A 244 -6.92 -31.15 -9.94
C SER A 244 -8.10 -30.20 -10.20
N THR A 245 -8.87 -30.46 -11.26
CA THR A 245 -10.10 -29.72 -11.59
C THR A 245 -11.21 -30.06 -10.59
N TYR A 246 -11.11 -29.49 -9.41
CA TYR A 246 -12.21 -29.44 -8.45
C TYR A 246 -13.16 -28.32 -8.87
N TYR A 247 -14.38 -28.67 -9.27
CA TYR A 247 -15.47 -27.71 -9.45
C TYR A 247 -16.29 -27.66 -8.15
N PRO A 248 -16.60 -26.46 -7.62
CA PRO A 248 -17.46 -26.36 -6.45
C PRO A 248 -18.86 -26.91 -6.78
N PRO A 249 -19.59 -27.53 -5.84
CA PRO A 249 -20.98 -27.94 -6.07
C PRO A 249 -21.87 -26.76 -6.51
N ALA A 250 -22.87 -27.02 -7.36
CA ALA A 250 -23.87 -26.03 -7.73
C ALA A 250 -24.57 -25.46 -6.49
N GLY A 251 -24.72 -24.14 -6.42
CA GLY A 251 -25.30 -23.45 -5.26
C GLY A 251 -24.34 -23.26 -4.08
N SER A 252 -23.06 -23.58 -4.22
CA SER A 252 -22.05 -23.29 -3.19
C SER A 252 -22.09 -21.80 -2.79
N PRO A 253 -22.00 -21.46 -1.50
CA PRO A 253 -21.86 -20.08 -1.08
C PRO A 253 -20.70 -19.41 -1.82
N ARG A 254 -20.92 -18.18 -2.32
CA ARG A 254 -19.89 -17.39 -3.02
C ARG A 254 -19.43 -17.98 -4.36
N LEU A 255 -20.17 -18.93 -4.91
CA LEU A 255 -20.12 -19.25 -6.33
C LEU A 255 -20.99 -18.25 -7.08
N TYR A 256 -20.41 -17.56 -8.06
CA TYR A 256 -21.12 -16.69 -8.98
C TYR A 256 -20.97 -17.22 -10.40
N CYS A 257 -22.09 -17.61 -11.00
CA CYS A 257 -22.17 -18.04 -12.38
C CYS A 257 -22.50 -16.85 -13.27
N LYS A 258 -21.78 -16.71 -14.38
CA LYS A 258 -22.20 -15.79 -15.44
C LYS A 258 -23.50 -16.29 -16.05
N ALA A 259 -24.40 -15.37 -16.42
CA ALA A 259 -25.75 -15.71 -16.89
C ALA A 259 -25.78 -16.63 -18.14
N ASP A 260 -24.76 -16.55 -18.99
CA ASP A 260 -24.58 -17.39 -20.19
C ASP A 260 -23.96 -18.76 -19.89
N GLY A 261 -23.66 -19.05 -18.62
CA GLY A 261 -22.99 -20.27 -18.17
C GLY A 261 -21.57 -20.43 -18.70
N SER A 262 -20.96 -19.40 -19.31
CA SER A 262 -19.65 -19.47 -19.96
C SER A 262 -18.47 -19.42 -18.99
N SER A 263 -18.70 -18.99 -17.75
CA SER A 263 -17.69 -18.94 -16.71
C SER A 263 -18.31 -18.89 -15.33
N PHE A 264 -17.52 -19.19 -14.31
CA PHE A 264 -17.85 -18.91 -12.93
C PHE A 264 -16.69 -18.24 -12.20
N SER A 265 -17.01 -17.50 -11.15
CA SER A 265 -16.05 -17.11 -10.11
C SER A 265 -16.43 -17.78 -8.81
N TYR A 266 -15.47 -18.34 -8.10
CA TYR A 266 -15.67 -18.95 -6.80
C TYR A 266 -14.67 -18.39 -5.80
N THR A 267 -15.17 -17.94 -4.65
CA THR A 267 -14.35 -17.34 -3.60
C THR A 267 -14.48 -18.13 -2.29
N PRO A 268 -13.76 -19.24 -2.11
CA PRO A 268 -13.65 -19.88 -0.80
C PRO A 268 -12.99 -18.91 0.17
N CYS A 269 -13.49 -18.89 1.40
CA CYS A 269 -12.91 -18.11 2.48
C CYS A 269 -12.58 -19.09 3.61
N GLU A 270 -11.32 -19.18 3.98
CA GLU A 270 -10.88 -19.95 5.14
C GLU A 270 -10.71 -19.00 6.32
N ASN A 271 -11.34 -19.34 7.44
CA ASN A 271 -11.04 -18.70 8.72
C ASN A 271 -9.82 -19.42 9.29
N SER A 272 -8.64 -18.83 9.20
CA SER A 272 -7.47 -19.33 9.90
C SER A 272 -7.43 -18.72 11.29
N GLN A 273 -7.58 -19.53 12.34
CA GLN A 273 -7.18 -19.15 13.70
C GLN A 273 -5.70 -19.49 13.85
N ASN A 274 -4.81 -18.57 13.46
CA ASN A 274 -3.36 -18.76 13.53
C ASN A 274 -2.71 -17.60 14.29
N LEU A 275 -1.41 -17.72 14.56
CA LEU A 275 -0.62 -16.66 15.21
C LEU A 275 -0.58 -15.35 14.39
N CYS A 276 -0.96 -15.40 13.11
CA CYS A 276 -1.02 -14.30 12.16
C CYS A 276 -2.37 -13.57 12.15
N GLY A 277 -3.24 -13.89 13.12
CA GLY A 277 -4.55 -13.27 13.33
C GLY A 277 -5.70 -14.09 12.78
N ASP A 278 -6.91 -13.79 13.27
CA ASP A 278 -8.16 -14.32 12.71
C ASP A 278 -8.38 -13.70 11.33
N ARG A 279 -7.72 -14.26 10.32
CA ARG A 279 -7.85 -13.80 8.94
C ARG A 279 -8.84 -14.67 8.22
N VAL A 280 -9.82 -14.00 7.61
CA VAL A 280 -10.66 -14.62 6.59
C VAL A 280 -9.92 -14.43 5.26
N VAL A 281 -9.09 -15.41 4.88
CA VAL A 281 -8.41 -15.36 3.58
C VAL A 281 -9.37 -15.86 2.52
N CYS A 282 -9.68 -14.98 1.57
CA CYS A 282 -10.54 -15.27 0.45
C CYS A 282 -9.74 -15.23 -0.84
N ASP A 283 -9.66 -16.35 -1.56
CA ASP A 283 -9.06 -16.39 -2.90
C ASP A 283 -10.17 -16.50 -3.93
N THR A 284 -10.15 -15.70 -5.00
CA THR A 284 -11.18 -15.75 -6.05
C THR A 284 -10.63 -16.42 -7.29
N THR A 285 -11.12 -17.61 -7.60
CA THR A 285 -10.79 -18.29 -8.84
C THR A 285 -11.85 -18.00 -9.90
N VAL A 286 -11.42 -17.56 -11.09
CA VAL A 286 -12.29 -17.41 -12.25
C VAL A 286 -11.98 -18.53 -13.24
N VAL A 287 -13.00 -19.31 -13.61
CA VAL A 287 -12.84 -20.47 -14.50
C VAL A 287 -13.80 -20.33 -15.68
N SER A 288 -13.25 -20.37 -16.89
CA SER A 288 -14.02 -20.43 -18.13
C SER A 288 -14.52 -21.85 -18.40
N ARG A 289 -15.72 -21.97 -18.98
CA ARG A 289 -16.36 -23.24 -19.32
C ARG A 289 -15.52 -23.98 -20.36
N PRO A 290 -15.02 -25.19 -20.05
CA PRO A 290 -14.29 -25.99 -21.02
C PRO A 290 -15.23 -26.63 -22.06
N SER A 291 -14.65 -27.06 -23.18
CA SER A 291 -15.33 -27.83 -24.23
C SER A 291 -14.57 -29.15 -24.47
N PRO A 292 -15.21 -30.34 -24.32
CA PRO A 292 -16.60 -30.55 -23.93
C PRO A 292 -16.89 -30.15 -22.47
N VAL A 293 -18.16 -29.82 -22.16
CA VAL A 293 -18.56 -29.40 -20.81
C VAL A 293 -18.55 -30.60 -19.86
N PRO A 294 -17.82 -30.54 -18.72
CA PRO A 294 -17.81 -31.62 -17.74
C PRO A 294 -19.18 -31.83 -17.10
N ALA A 295 -19.52 -33.07 -16.76
CA ALA A 295 -20.79 -33.41 -16.12
C ALA A 295 -20.99 -32.74 -14.76
N ASN A 296 -19.90 -32.35 -14.09
CA ASN A 296 -19.90 -31.64 -12.81
C ASN A 296 -19.68 -30.13 -12.93
N TRP A 297 -19.93 -29.55 -14.10
CA TRP A 297 -19.88 -28.09 -14.29
C TRP A 297 -20.94 -27.38 -13.43
N PRO A 298 -20.58 -26.38 -12.62
CA PRO A 298 -21.47 -25.88 -11.57
C PRO A 298 -22.51 -24.86 -12.06
N CYS A 299 -22.32 -24.31 -13.25
CA CYS A 299 -23.20 -23.32 -13.85
C CYS A 299 -24.03 -23.95 -14.96
N VAL A 300 -25.24 -24.40 -14.61
CA VAL A 300 -26.22 -24.82 -15.61
C VAL A 300 -26.62 -23.62 -16.46
N SER A 301 -26.56 -23.79 -17.79
CA SER A 301 -27.19 -22.83 -18.69
C SER A 301 -28.70 -22.90 -18.43
N PRO A 302 -29.40 -21.77 -18.24
CA PRO A 302 -30.85 -21.78 -18.17
C PRO A 302 -31.47 -22.36 -19.45
#